data_AF-A0A9Q9K5Q3-F1
#
_entry.id   AF-A0A9Q9K5Q3-F1
#
_cell.length_a   1.000
_cell.length_b   1.000
_cell.length_c   1.000
_cell.angle_alpha   90.00
_cell.angle_beta   90.00
_cell.angle_gamma   90.00
#
_symmetry.space_group_name_H-M   'P 1'
#
loop_
_entity.id
_entity.type
_entity.pdbx_description
1 polymer ?
#
loop_
_entity_poly.entity_id
_entity_poly.type
_entity_poly.pdbx_seq_one_letter_code
_entity_poly.pdbx_strand_id
1 'polypeptide(L)'
;MVGEIMVNLSHRDLVKRKIEYVNFSIKNLYEKIIDSEVKSFGKSEIITLNEVYSTLESIELFCFTHKNFERFIEEYVVEAKKLYNIMSGMIRDDERNTLWIYGEYEEYKKSFDMTIETLELPDKVWE
;
A
#
# COMPACT_ATOMS: atom_id res chain seq x y z
N MET A 1 1.40 19.09 -26.51
CA MET A 1 2.68 18.79 -25.85
C MET A 1 2.39 18.32 -24.45
N VAL A 2 2.46 17.01 -24.19
CA VAL A 2 2.40 16.48 -22.83
C VAL A 2 3.82 16.60 -22.31
N GLY A 3 4.08 17.51 -21.38
CA GLY A 3 5.39 17.64 -20.76
C GLY A 3 5.76 16.31 -20.11
N GLU A 4 6.90 15.74 -20.51
CA GLU A 4 7.37 14.48 -19.96
C GLU A 4 7.81 14.69 -18.52
N ILE A 5 7.30 13.80 -17.67
CA ILE A 5 7.39 13.85 -16.23
C ILE A 5 8.71 13.20 -15.83
N MET A 6 9.72 14.01 -15.51
CA MET A 6 10.97 13.52 -14.93
C MET A 6 10.75 13.24 -13.45
N VAL A 7 11.01 12.01 -13.01
CA VAL A 7 10.83 11.59 -11.63
C VAL A 7 12.16 11.82 -10.90
N ASN A 8 12.16 12.62 -9.83
CA ASN A 8 13.37 12.79 -9.02
C ASN A 8 13.73 11.44 -8.38
N LEU A 9 14.93 10.90 -8.68
CA LEU A 9 15.37 9.58 -8.21
C LEU A 9 15.36 9.45 -6.68
N SER A 10 15.73 10.50 -5.94
CA SER A 10 15.69 10.47 -4.48
C SER A 10 14.26 10.44 -3.95
N HIS A 11 13.33 11.15 -4.60
CA HIS A 11 11.91 11.08 -4.26
C HIS A 11 11.30 9.72 -4.60
N ARG A 12 11.68 9.14 -5.74
CA ARG A 12 11.27 7.80 -6.15
C ARG A 12 11.68 6.77 -5.10
N ASP A 13 12.96 6.76 -4.73
CA ASP A 13 13.48 5.78 -3.78
C ASP A 13 12.83 5.95 -2.39
N LEU A 14 12.54 7.20 -1.98
CA LEU A 14 11.80 7.48 -0.75
C LEU A 14 10.38 6.92 -0.78
N VAL A 15 9.63 7.19 -1.85
CA VAL A 15 8.25 6.73 -2.02
C VAL A 15 8.19 5.22 -2.14
N LYS A 16 9.09 4.62 -2.92
CA LYS A 16 9.23 3.17 -3.06
C LYS A 16 9.43 2.48 -1.70
N ARG A 17 10.35 2.98 -0.87
CA ARG A 17 10.58 2.43 0.48
C ARG A 17 9.34 2.48 1.37
N LYS A 18 8.53 3.54 1.26
CA LYS A 18 7.28 3.66 2.01
C LYS A 18 6.23 2.65 1.50
N ILE A 19 6.12 2.48 0.19
CA ILE A 19 5.24 1.50 -0.44
C ILE A 19 5.62 0.07 -0.03
N GLU A 20 6.92 -0.25 -0.07
CA GLU A 20 7.46 -1.56 0.37
C GLU A 20 7.19 -1.82 1.85
N TYR A 21 7.34 -0.80 2.71
CA TYR A 21 7.02 -0.90 4.13
C TYR A 21 5.54 -1.18 4.38
N VAL A 22 4.64 -0.49 3.66
CA VAL A 22 3.20 -0.74 3.73
C VAL A 22 2.90 -2.18 3.29
N ASN A 23 3.49 -2.64 2.19
CA ASN A 23 3.28 -4.00 1.70
C ASN A 23 3.74 -5.06 2.68
N PHE A 24 4.93 -4.91 3.26
CA PHE A 24 5.41 -5.80 4.31
C PHE A 24 4.43 -5.86 5.49
N SER A 25 3.95 -4.70 5.93
CA SER A 25 3.05 -4.59 7.08
C SER A 25 1.66 -5.20 6.79
N ILE A 26 1.08 -4.89 5.63
CA ILE A 26 -0.19 -5.46 5.17
C ILE A 26 -0.07 -6.97 5.03
N LYS A 27 0.98 -7.48 4.39
CA LYS A 27 1.20 -8.93 4.25
C LYS A 27 1.25 -9.64 5.60
N ASN A 28 2.02 -9.12 6.56
CA ASN A 28 2.13 -9.72 7.89
C ASN A 28 0.77 -9.71 8.63
N LEU A 29 0.02 -8.61 8.54
CA LEU A 29 -1.31 -8.54 9.14
C LEU A 29 -2.29 -9.50 8.45
N TYR A 30 -2.22 -9.62 7.13
CA TYR A 30 -3.05 -10.52 6.35
C TYR A 30 -2.80 -11.98 6.72
N GLU A 31 -1.53 -12.40 6.76
CA GLU A 31 -1.13 -13.74 7.19
C GLU A 31 -1.65 -14.07 8.59
N LYS A 32 -1.60 -13.12 9.53
CA LYS A 32 -2.19 -13.28 10.85
C LYS A 32 -3.72 -13.36 10.86
N ILE A 33 -4.39 -12.61 9.99
CA ILE A 33 -5.86 -12.59 9.91
C ILE A 33 -6.39 -13.93 9.38
N ILE A 34 -5.71 -14.51 8.38
CA ILE A 34 -6.13 -15.78 7.77
C ILE A 34 -5.68 -17.01 8.55
N ASP A 35 -4.79 -16.85 9.53
CA ASP A 35 -4.30 -17.92 10.38
C ASP A 35 -5.34 -18.32 11.43
N SER A 36 -5.85 -19.55 11.29
CA SER A 36 -6.82 -20.13 12.21
C SER A 36 -6.30 -20.36 13.64
N GLU A 37 -4.98 -20.35 13.85
CA GLU A 37 -4.38 -20.50 15.18
C GLU A 37 -4.40 -19.19 15.98
N VAL A 38 -4.53 -18.04 15.31
CA VAL A 38 -4.62 -16.72 15.95
C VAL A 38 -6.01 -16.54 16.55
N LYS A 39 -6.08 -16.57 17.88
CA LYS A 39 -7.35 -16.50 18.63
C LYS A 39 -7.87 -15.09 18.92
N SER A 40 -7.00 -14.10 18.83
CA SER A 40 -7.32 -12.69 19.14
C SER A 40 -6.24 -11.78 18.56
N PHE A 41 -6.62 -10.57 18.18
CA PHE A 41 -5.67 -9.52 17.83
C PHE A 41 -5.35 -8.64 19.04
N GLY A 42 -4.11 -8.18 19.12
CA GLY A 42 -3.60 -7.43 20.25
C GLY A 42 -3.24 -5.99 19.90
N LYS A 43 -2.61 -5.33 20.86
CA LYS A 43 -2.10 -3.96 20.72
C LYS A 43 -1.08 -3.84 19.58
N SER A 44 -0.31 -4.89 19.31
CA SER A 44 0.67 -4.93 18.21
C SER A 44 0.01 -4.70 16.86
N GLU A 45 -1.08 -5.40 16.57
CA GLU A 45 -1.78 -5.32 15.29
C GLU A 45 -2.41 -3.92 15.09
N ILE A 46 -2.95 -3.34 16.17
CA ILE A 46 -3.46 -1.97 16.16
C ILE A 46 -2.34 -0.95 15.88
N ILE A 47 -1.15 -1.14 16.46
CA ILE A 47 0.01 -0.27 16.18
C ILE A 47 0.38 -0.37 14.71
N THR A 48 0.51 -1.58 14.16
CA THR A 48 0.84 -1.78 12.74
C THR A 48 -0.22 -1.17 11.82
N LEU A 49 -1.52 -1.30 12.13
CA LEU A 49 -2.58 -0.63 11.38
C LEU A 49 -2.40 0.90 11.37
N ASN A 50 -2.09 1.50 12.51
CA ASN A 50 -1.87 2.96 12.60
C ASN A 50 -0.63 3.39 11.79
N GLU A 51 0.43 2.59 11.80
CA GLU A 51 1.64 2.84 11.00
C GLU A 51 1.37 2.74 9.50
N VAL A 52 0.60 1.73 9.07
CA VAL A 52 0.13 1.58 7.69
C VAL A 52 -0.69 2.80 7.27
N TYR A 53 -1.70 3.17 8.06
CA TYR A 53 -2.55 4.33 7.77
C TYR A 53 -1.74 5.62 7.65
N SER A 54 -0.88 5.91 8.64
CA SER A 54 -0.04 7.12 8.61
C SER A 54 0.92 7.13 7.42
N THR A 55 1.41 5.96 6.98
CA THR A 55 2.30 5.88 5.82
C THR A 55 1.54 6.09 4.52
N LEU A 56 0.32 5.54 4.39
CA LEU A 56 -0.55 5.77 3.24
C LEU A 56 -0.93 7.24 3.09
N GLU A 57 -1.30 7.91 4.18
CA GLU A 57 -1.55 9.36 4.18
C GLU A 57 -0.30 10.16 3.75
N SER A 58 0.88 9.74 4.19
CA SER A 58 2.14 10.36 3.76
C SER A 58 2.43 10.15 2.27
N ILE A 59 2.09 8.98 1.71
CA ILE A 59 2.25 8.69 0.27
C ILE A 59 1.26 9.53 -0.54
N GLU A 60 -0.01 9.55 -0.14
CA GLU A 60 -1.06 10.31 -0.81
C GLU A 60 -0.76 11.82 -0.83
N LEU A 61 -0.36 12.39 0.30
CA LEU A 61 0.06 13.80 0.36
C LEU A 61 1.26 14.07 -0.54
N PHE A 62 2.22 13.14 -0.59
CA PHE A 62 3.36 13.25 -1.49
C PHE A 62 2.92 13.26 -2.95
N CYS A 63 2.04 12.33 -3.34
CA CYS A 63 1.45 12.25 -4.67
C CYS A 63 0.69 13.52 -5.04
N PHE A 64 -0.16 14.03 -4.15
CA PHE A 64 -0.91 15.29 -4.36
C PHE A 64 0.00 16.49 -4.60
N THR A 65 1.12 16.57 -3.87
CA THR A 65 2.08 17.67 -4.02
C THR A 65 3.04 17.49 -5.20
N HIS A 66 3.20 16.26 -5.71
CA HIS A 66 4.06 15.92 -6.83
C HIS A 66 3.25 15.19 -7.90
N LYS A 67 2.58 15.96 -8.78
CA LYS A 67 1.75 15.47 -9.90
C LYS A 67 2.37 14.34 -10.74
N ASN A 68 3.69 14.33 -10.78
CA ASN A 68 4.49 13.32 -11.44
C ASN A 68 4.30 11.93 -10.85
N PHE A 69 4.09 11.84 -9.54
CA PHE A 69 3.87 10.60 -8.80
C PHE A 69 2.38 10.25 -8.66
N GLU A 70 1.51 11.26 -8.60
CA GLU A 70 0.05 11.11 -8.51
C GLU A 70 -0.48 10.06 -9.51
N ARG A 71 -0.14 10.24 -10.79
CA ARG A 71 -0.60 9.38 -11.87
C ARG A 71 -0.20 7.91 -11.74
N PHE A 72 0.92 7.62 -11.09
CA PHE A 72 1.45 6.26 -11.02
C PHE A 72 0.99 5.49 -9.78
N ILE A 73 0.51 6.20 -8.76
CA ILE A 73 0.35 5.65 -7.41
C ILE A 73 -1.11 5.77 -6.90
N GLU A 74 -1.96 6.55 -7.59
CA GLU A 74 -3.37 6.75 -7.22
C GLU A 74 -4.11 5.42 -7.00
N GLU A 75 -4.04 4.50 -7.96
CA GLU A 75 -4.71 3.19 -7.88
C GLU A 75 -4.19 2.37 -6.70
N TYR A 76 -2.87 2.34 -6.47
CA TYR A 76 -2.29 1.68 -5.31
C TYR A 76 -2.77 2.25 -3.98
N VAL A 77 -2.84 3.58 -3.84
CA VAL A 77 -3.30 4.22 -2.59
C VAL A 77 -4.75 3.85 -2.32
N VAL A 78 -5.60 3.83 -3.34
CA VAL A 78 -7.01 3.45 -3.22
C VAL A 78 -7.14 2.01 -2.77
N GLU A 79 -6.48 1.05 -3.45
CA GLU A 79 -6.58 -0.36 -3.10
C GLU A 79 -5.94 -0.67 -1.73
N ALA A 80 -4.81 -0.04 -1.39
CA ALA A 80 -4.19 -0.19 -0.09
C ALA A 80 -5.06 0.35 1.04
N LYS A 81 -5.72 1.50 0.86
CA LYS A 81 -6.67 2.06 1.84
C LYS A 81 -7.92 1.19 1.98
N LYS A 82 -8.42 0.64 0.87
CA LYS A 82 -9.55 -0.30 0.87
C LYS A 82 -9.23 -1.53 1.72
N LEU A 83 -8.11 -2.19 1.44
CA LEU A 83 -7.66 -3.36 2.19
C LEU A 83 -7.37 -3.01 3.67
N TYR A 84 -6.73 -1.86 3.94
CA TYR A 84 -6.53 -1.37 5.30
C TYR A 84 -7.85 -1.26 6.08
N ASN A 85 -8.89 -0.66 5.49
CA ASN A 85 -10.18 -0.49 6.16
C ASN A 85 -10.82 -1.84 6.50
N ILE A 86 -10.73 -2.80 5.58
CA ILE A 86 -11.19 -4.18 5.79
C ILE A 86 -10.46 -4.82 6.97
N MET A 87 -9.13 -4.83 6.94
CA MET A 87 -8.30 -5.42 7.98
C MET A 87 -8.51 -4.72 9.32
N SER A 88 -8.69 -3.40 9.32
CA SER A 88 -8.98 -2.63 10.53
C SER A 88 -10.33 -3.01 11.12
N GLY A 89 -11.37 -3.24 10.31
CA GLY A 89 -12.66 -3.76 10.77
C GLY A 89 -12.48 -5.13 11.41
N MET A 90 -11.84 -6.06 10.70
CA MET A 90 -11.62 -7.41 11.19
C MET A 90 -10.82 -7.46 12.49
N ILE A 91 -9.79 -6.62 12.63
CA ILE A 91 -8.97 -6.57 13.84
C ILE A 91 -9.69 -5.94 15.02
N ARG A 92 -10.47 -4.86 14.79
CA ARG A 92 -11.16 -4.13 15.87
C ARG A 92 -12.42 -4.84 16.35
N ASP A 93 -13.15 -5.44 15.41
CA ASP A 93 -14.42 -6.12 15.68
C ASP A 93 -14.24 -7.63 15.92
N ASP A 94 -12.99 -8.11 15.86
CA ASP A 94 -12.59 -9.51 16.00
C ASP A 94 -13.30 -10.45 15.00
N GLU A 95 -13.55 -9.94 13.78
CA GLU A 95 -14.23 -10.68 12.72
C GLU A 95 -13.35 -11.82 12.17
N ARG A 96 -13.92 -13.02 12.10
CA ARG A 96 -13.23 -14.25 11.67
C ARG A 96 -13.64 -14.74 10.28
N ASN A 97 -14.57 -14.06 9.62
CA ASN A 97 -14.93 -14.42 8.26
C ASN A 97 -13.85 -13.89 7.31
N THR A 98 -12.97 -14.77 6.84
CA THR A 98 -11.84 -14.42 5.97
C THR A 98 -12.12 -14.69 4.50
N LEU A 99 -13.28 -15.24 4.12
CA LEU A 99 -13.54 -15.68 2.73
C LEU A 99 -13.39 -14.55 1.70
N TRP A 100 -13.73 -13.34 2.09
CA TRP A 100 -13.75 -12.16 1.23
C TRP A 100 -12.42 -11.42 1.17
N ILE A 101 -11.54 -11.57 2.18
CA ILE A 101 -10.27 -10.84 2.23
C ILE A 101 -9.26 -11.36 1.21
N TYR A 102 -9.36 -12.61 0.77
CA TYR A 102 -8.47 -13.17 -0.26
C TYR A 102 -8.53 -12.39 -1.58
N GLY A 103 -9.74 -12.12 -2.09
CA GLY A 103 -9.91 -11.37 -3.34
C GLY A 103 -9.42 -9.94 -3.22
N GLU A 104 -9.72 -9.30 -2.09
CA GLU A 104 -9.29 -7.94 -1.78
C GLU A 104 -7.77 -7.83 -1.64
N TYR A 105 -7.12 -8.85 -1.08
CA TYR A 105 -5.67 -8.94 -0.99
C TYR A 105 -5.00 -9.12 -2.36
N GLU A 106 -5.58 -9.92 -3.26
CA GLU A 106 -5.03 -10.11 -4.61
C GLU A 106 -5.14 -8.84 -5.48
N GLU A 107 -6.25 -8.10 -5.42
CA GLU A 107 -6.38 -6.81 -6.12
C GLU A 107 -5.37 -5.78 -5.58
N TYR A 108 -5.25 -5.69 -4.25
CA TYR A 108 -4.20 -4.89 -3.62
C TYR A 108 -2.81 -5.27 -4.13
N LYS A 109 -2.47 -6.56 -4.11
CA LYS A 109 -1.14 -7.03 -4.51
C LYS A 109 -0.83 -6.71 -5.96
N LYS A 110 -1.81 -6.86 -6.86
CA LYS A 110 -1.68 -6.47 -8.26
C LYS A 110 -1.37 -4.97 -8.41
N SER A 111 -2.08 -4.12 -7.67
CA SER A 111 -1.82 -2.66 -7.69
C SER A 111 -0.42 -2.33 -7.15
N PHE A 112 0.04 -3.05 -6.12
CA PHE A 112 1.39 -2.91 -5.57
C PHE A 112 2.45 -3.32 -6.60
N ASP A 113 2.33 -4.49 -7.21
CA ASP A 113 3.29 -5.01 -8.20
C ASP A 113 3.42 -4.05 -9.38
N MET A 114 2.29 -3.60 -9.94
CA MET A 114 2.27 -2.60 -11.03
C MET A 114 2.95 -1.28 -10.64
N THR A 115 2.74 -0.83 -9.41
CA THR A 115 3.32 0.42 -8.91
C THR A 115 4.84 0.30 -8.75
N ILE A 116 5.32 -0.81 -8.19
CA ILE A 116 6.77 -1.05 -8.03
C ILE A 116 7.45 -1.17 -9.39
N GLU A 117 6.89 -1.96 -10.30
CA GLU A 117 7.40 -2.09 -11.68
C GLU A 117 7.50 -0.73 -12.36
N THR A 118 6.47 0.10 -12.22
CA THR A 118 6.44 1.45 -12.81
C THR A 118 7.50 2.36 -12.22
N LEU A 119 7.71 2.33 -10.90
CA LEU A 119 8.76 3.12 -10.26
C LEU A 119 10.15 2.66 -10.69
N GLU A 120 10.35 1.37 -10.96
CA GLU A 120 11.65 0.82 -11.38
C GLU A 120 12.01 1.11 -12.85
N LEU A 121 11.06 1.54 -13.67
CA LEU A 121 11.35 1.92 -15.04
C LEU A 121 12.37 3.08 -15.07
N PRO A 122 13.39 3.01 -15.96
CA PRO A 122 14.29 4.13 -16.15
C PRO A 122 13.50 5.37 -16.60
N ASP A 123 13.91 6.55 -16.13
CA ASP A 123 13.44 7.80 -16.75
C ASP A 123 13.69 7.68 -18.26
N LYS A 124 12.71 8.07 -19.09
CA LYS A 124 12.91 8.12 -20.54
C LYS A 124 14.08 9.06 -20.84
N VAL A 125 15.27 8.50 -21.08
CA VAL A 125 16.42 9.23 -21.60
C VAL A 125 16.20 9.30 -23.11
N TRP A 126 15.82 10.46 -23.62
CA TRP A 126 15.80 10.66 -25.07
C TRP A 126 17.21 11.00 -25.57
N GLU A 127 17.60 10.31 -26.64
CA GLU A 127 18.64 10.75 -27.59
C GLU A 127 18.11 11.86 -28.50
#